data_AF-A0AAP0F608-F1
#
_entry.id   AF-A0AAP0F608-F1
#
_cell.length_a   1.000
_cell.length_b   1.000
_cell.length_c   1.000
_cell.angle_alpha   90.00
_cell.angle_beta   90.00
_cell.angle_gamma   90.00
#
_symmetry.space_group_name_H-M   'P 1'
#
loop_
_entity.id
_entity.type
_entity.pdbx_description
1 polymer ?
#
loop_
_entity_poly.entity_id
_entity_poly.type
_entity_poly.pdbx_seq_one_letter_code
_entity_poly.pdbx_strand_id
1 'polypeptide(L)'
;MVGNNCKEKYEHCSVEWTDWRLMPKEDKQDLINFTKRFFEIPNDGGVEKWILQSVARKWKEHKFELKSKYFKADKTREEIEKSIPIGFFPNQWKAMVHYWFSEKSKHFSKGVKRHEHTIRRHIRIWIKKLC
;
A
#
# COMPACT_ATOMS: atom_id res chain seq x y z
N MET A 1 -23.49 -20.04 9.49
CA MET A 1 -22.59 -19.15 10.26
C MET A 1 -21.18 -19.32 9.71
N VAL A 2 -20.66 -18.36 8.94
CA VAL A 2 -19.20 -18.20 8.75
C VAL A 2 -18.92 -16.70 8.73
N GLY A 3 -18.84 -16.13 9.93
CA GLY A 3 -18.07 -14.91 10.13
C GLY A 3 -16.58 -15.22 9.98
N ASN A 4 -15.80 -14.18 9.70
CA ASN A 4 -14.34 -14.15 9.56
C ASN A 4 -13.83 -14.20 8.10
N ASN A 5 -13.94 -13.08 7.37
CA ASN A 5 -13.16 -12.86 6.13
C ASN A 5 -12.69 -11.39 5.97
N CYS A 6 -12.71 -10.61 7.06
CA CYS A 6 -12.24 -9.21 7.00
C CYS A 6 -10.82 -9.02 7.55
N LYS A 7 -10.25 -10.02 8.24
CA LYS A 7 -8.89 -9.96 8.81
C LYS A 7 -7.81 -10.52 7.87
N GLU A 8 -8.11 -11.54 7.08
CA GLU A 8 -7.14 -12.21 6.19
C GLU A 8 -6.49 -11.26 5.17
N LYS A 9 -7.23 -10.25 4.66
CA LYS A 9 -6.73 -9.37 3.59
C LYS A 9 -5.51 -8.54 3.97
N TYR A 10 -5.29 -8.29 5.27
CA TYR A 10 -4.20 -7.46 5.76
C TYR A 10 -3.20 -8.21 6.63
N GLU A 11 -3.43 -9.50 6.87
CA GLU A 11 -2.61 -10.35 7.72
C GLU A 11 -1.22 -10.58 7.13
N HIS A 12 -1.09 -10.59 5.81
CA HIS A 12 0.18 -10.86 5.12
C HIS A 12 0.86 -9.62 4.53
N CYS A 13 0.25 -8.44 4.64
CA CYS A 13 0.79 -7.22 4.00
C CYS A 13 0.97 -6.11 5.01
N SER A 14 2.06 -6.17 5.79
CA SER A 14 2.41 -5.14 6.78
C SER A 14 2.55 -3.76 6.12
N VAL A 15 1.54 -2.93 6.33
CA VAL A 15 1.46 -1.53 5.89
C VAL A 15 2.17 -0.56 6.83
N GLU A 16 2.65 -1.04 7.98
CA GLU A 16 3.42 -0.26 8.96
C GLU A 16 4.77 0.21 8.41
N TRP A 17 5.41 -0.57 7.53
CA TRP A 17 6.75 -0.27 7.01
C TRP A 17 6.75 0.95 6.09
N THR A 18 7.56 1.97 6.38
CA THR A 18 7.58 3.19 5.56
C THR A 18 8.22 3.00 4.17
N ASP A 19 9.14 2.05 4.02
CA ASP A 19 9.81 1.71 2.76
C ASP A 19 9.82 0.18 2.59
N TRP A 20 9.55 -0.29 1.38
CA TRP A 20 9.62 -1.71 1.00
C TRP A 20 11.01 -2.32 1.27
N ARG A 21 12.07 -1.51 1.18
CA ARG A 21 13.45 -1.94 1.47
C ARG A 21 13.67 -2.28 2.94
N LEU A 22 12.88 -1.69 3.84
CA LEU A 22 12.97 -1.92 5.29
C LEU A 22 12.13 -3.12 5.75
N MET A 23 11.20 -3.59 4.91
CA MET A 23 10.41 -4.79 5.22
C MET A 23 11.35 -6.00 5.41
N PRO A 24 11.21 -6.76 6.51
CA PRO A 24 11.98 -7.96 6.79
C PRO A 24 11.97 -8.96 5.62
N LYS A 25 12.99 -9.82 5.57
CA LYS A 25 13.08 -10.84 4.51
C LYS A 25 12.02 -11.93 4.72
N GLU A 26 11.68 -12.17 5.97
CA GLU A 26 10.69 -13.14 6.43
C GLU A 26 9.30 -12.76 5.90
N ASP A 27 8.86 -11.51 6.12
CA ASP A 27 7.61 -10.96 5.56
C ASP A 27 7.56 -11.07 4.02
N LYS A 28 8.69 -10.80 3.36
CA LYS A 28 8.80 -10.92 1.90
C LYS A 28 8.70 -12.38 1.44
N GLN A 29 9.27 -13.30 2.20
CA GLN A 29 9.18 -14.73 1.91
C GLN A 29 7.75 -15.24 2.10
N ASP A 30 7.05 -14.78 3.12
CA ASP A 30 5.64 -15.11 3.35
C ASP A 30 4.76 -14.62 2.19
N LEU A 31 5.05 -13.43 1.65
CA LEU A 31 4.38 -12.91 0.45
C LEU A 31 4.66 -13.76 -0.80
N ILE A 32 5.91 -14.25 -0.98
CA ILE A 32 6.24 -15.19 -2.05
C ILE A 32 5.46 -16.49 -1.87
N ASN A 33 5.49 -17.08 -0.67
CA ASN A 33 4.83 -18.34 -0.34
C ASN A 33 3.32 -18.23 -0.54
N PHE A 34 2.71 -17.13 -0.10
CA PHE A 34 1.30 -16.83 -0.33
C PHE A 34 0.99 -16.76 -1.83
N THR A 35 1.81 -16.06 -2.61
CA THR A 35 1.63 -15.96 -4.07
C THR A 35 1.72 -17.34 -4.73
N LYS A 36 2.71 -18.16 -4.36
CA LYS A 36 2.89 -19.54 -4.86
C LYS A 36 1.72 -20.47 -4.53
N ARG A 37 0.84 -20.15 -3.57
CA ARG A 37 -0.38 -20.94 -3.30
C ARG A 37 -1.46 -20.78 -4.37
N PHE A 38 -1.49 -19.64 -5.07
CA PHE A 38 -2.51 -19.35 -6.08
C PHE A 38 -2.05 -19.65 -7.50
N PHE A 39 -0.75 -19.83 -7.71
CA PHE A 39 -0.14 -20.00 -9.00
C PHE A 39 0.84 -21.17 -8.97
N GLU A 40 0.78 -22.04 -9.98
CA GLU A 40 1.80 -23.06 -10.20
C GLU A 40 3.06 -22.38 -10.74
N ILE A 41 3.93 -21.96 -9.83
CA ILE A 41 5.13 -21.22 -10.16
C ILE A 41 6.34 -22.17 -10.16
N PRO A 42 7.10 -22.27 -11.27
CA PRO A 42 8.33 -23.04 -11.29
C PRO A 42 9.33 -22.49 -10.25
N ASN A 43 10.11 -23.38 -9.66
CA ASN A 43 11.04 -23.01 -8.59
C ASN A 43 12.36 -22.47 -9.17
N ASP A 44 12.28 -21.41 -9.97
CA ASP A 44 13.42 -20.69 -10.51
C ASP A 44 13.66 -19.38 -9.74
N GLY A 45 14.93 -19.04 -9.53
CA GLY A 45 15.30 -17.81 -8.81
C GLY A 45 14.89 -16.51 -9.53
N GLY A 46 14.57 -16.58 -10.83
CA GLY A 46 14.10 -15.46 -11.63
C GLY A 46 12.67 -15.05 -11.28
N VAL A 47 11.77 -16.02 -11.09
CA VAL A 47 10.36 -15.73 -10.81
C VAL A 47 10.16 -15.18 -9.40
N GLU A 48 10.89 -15.62 -8.38
CA GLU A 48 10.77 -15.04 -7.03
C GLU A 48 11.07 -13.54 -7.02
N LYS A 49 12.11 -13.12 -7.76
CA LYS A 49 12.44 -11.70 -7.93
C LYS A 49 11.29 -10.94 -8.60
N TRP A 50 10.67 -11.52 -9.63
CA TRP A 50 9.53 -10.92 -10.31
C TRP A 50 8.28 -10.84 -9.42
N ILE A 51 8.00 -11.86 -8.61
CA ILE A 51 6.93 -11.86 -7.60
C ILE A 51 7.16 -10.70 -6.63
N LEU A 52 8.36 -10.60 -6.05
CA LEU A 52 8.68 -9.53 -5.10
C LEU A 52 8.52 -8.14 -5.71
N GLN A 53 8.95 -7.94 -6.96
CA GLN A 53 8.75 -6.67 -7.66
C GLN A 53 7.26 -6.35 -7.86
N SER A 54 6.47 -7.34 -8.24
CA SER A 54 5.03 -7.20 -8.47
C SER A 54 4.28 -6.91 -7.17
N VAL A 55 4.60 -7.64 -6.10
CA VAL A 55 4.04 -7.40 -4.75
C VAL A 55 4.47 -6.03 -4.22
N ALA A 56 5.74 -5.64 -4.37
CA ALA A 56 6.22 -4.32 -3.97
C ALA A 56 5.45 -3.19 -4.65
N ARG A 57 5.18 -3.34 -5.95
CA ARG A 57 4.37 -2.39 -6.71
C ARG A 57 2.95 -2.35 -6.16
N LYS A 58 2.32 -3.51 -5.96
CA LYS A 58 0.93 -3.57 -5.48
C LYS A 58 0.79 -3.01 -4.06
N TRP A 59 1.77 -3.25 -3.20
CA TRP A 59 1.86 -2.68 -1.86
C TRP A 59 1.95 -1.14 -1.89
N LYS A 60 2.78 -0.58 -2.80
CA LYS A 60 2.87 0.88 -2.99
C LYS A 60 1.56 1.48 -3.51
N GLU A 61 0.93 0.83 -4.49
CA GLU A 61 -0.38 1.23 -5.03
C GLU A 61 -1.43 1.24 -3.93
N HIS A 62 -1.51 0.17 -3.13
CA HIS A 62 -2.45 0.06 -2.02
C HIS A 62 -2.28 1.18 -0.99
N LYS A 63 -1.02 1.48 -0.60
CA LYS A 63 -0.73 2.62 0.29
C LYS A 63 -1.13 3.96 -0.31
N PHE A 64 -0.93 4.14 -1.61
CA PHE A 64 -1.34 5.34 -2.32
C PHE A 64 -2.86 5.49 -2.35
N GLU A 65 -3.60 4.42 -2.64
CA GLU A 65 -5.07 4.41 -2.62
C GLU A 65 -5.61 4.77 -1.23
N LEU A 66 -5.03 4.20 -0.17
CA LEU A 66 -5.38 4.54 1.21
C LEU A 66 -5.14 6.02 1.49
N LYS A 67 -3.96 6.54 1.17
CA LYS A 67 -3.68 7.97 1.37
C LYS A 67 -4.65 8.84 0.57
N SER A 68 -4.90 8.53 -0.71
CA SER A 68 -5.84 9.27 -1.56
C SER A 68 -7.27 9.26 -1.00
N LYS A 69 -7.72 8.15 -0.42
CA LYS A 69 -9.06 8.00 0.14
C LYS A 69 -9.22 8.74 1.47
N TYR A 70 -8.25 8.64 2.37
CA TYR A 70 -8.39 9.09 3.75
C TYR A 70 -7.71 10.44 4.06
N PHE A 71 -6.59 10.76 3.39
CA PHE A 71 -5.86 12.02 3.58
C PHE A 71 -6.50 13.12 2.72
N LYS A 72 -7.51 13.78 3.28
CA LYS A 72 -8.22 14.90 2.66
C LYS A 72 -7.88 16.22 3.37
N ALA A 73 -7.93 17.33 2.64
CA ALA A 73 -7.51 18.64 3.15
C ALA A 73 -8.44 19.20 4.24
N ASP A 74 -9.68 18.75 4.26
CA ASP A 74 -10.74 19.10 5.22
C ASP A 74 -10.70 18.25 6.50
N LYS A 75 -9.81 17.24 6.58
CA LYS A 75 -9.72 16.33 7.73
C LYS A 75 -8.47 16.58 8.55
N THR A 76 -8.63 16.62 9.86
CA THR A 76 -7.54 16.62 10.84
C THR A 76 -6.93 15.22 10.96
N ARG A 77 -5.71 15.16 11.51
CA ARG A 77 -5.02 13.88 11.73
C ARG A 77 -5.82 12.97 12.66
N GLU A 78 -6.37 13.53 13.73
CA GLU A 78 -7.11 12.81 14.77
C GLU A 78 -8.40 12.21 14.21
N GLU A 79 -9.08 12.90 13.29
CA GLU A 79 -10.25 12.37 12.57
C GLU A 79 -9.86 11.20 11.66
N ILE A 80 -8.72 11.30 10.96
CA ILE A 80 -8.23 10.22 10.11
C ILE A 80 -7.84 9.00 10.94
N GLU A 81 -7.15 9.19 12.08
CA GLU A 81 -6.77 8.11 13.01
C GLU A 81 -7.99 7.35 13.55
N LYS A 82 -9.11 8.04 13.79
CA LYS A 82 -10.37 7.43 14.21
C LYS A 82 -11.08 6.67 13.07
N SER A 83 -10.85 7.03 11.81
CA SER A 83 -11.45 6.39 10.64
C SER A 83 -10.70 5.10 10.21
N ILE A 84 -10.57 4.14 11.11
CA ILE A 84 -9.83 2.88 10.87
C ILE A 84 -10.56 2.06 9.78
N PRO A 85 -9.90 1.73 8.65
CA PRO A 85 -10.49 0.87 7.64
C PRO A 85 -10.78 -0.53 8.20
N ILE A 86 -11.84 -1.17 7.73
CA ILE A 86 -12.15 -2.56 8.06
C ILE A 86 -10.92 -3.43 7.74
N GLY A 87 -10.48 -4.22 8.73
CA GLY A 87 -9.36 -5.16 8.59
C GLY A 87 -7.99 -4.59 8.98
N PHE A 88 -7.88 -3.29 9.30
CA PHE A 88 -6.64 -2.72 9.83
C PHE A 88 -6.53 -2.88 11.34
N PHE A 89 -5.32 -3.18 11.82
CA PHE A 89 -5.01 -3.04 13.25
C PHE A 89 -4.89 -1.54 13.61
N PRO A 90 -5.51 -1.09 14.72
CA PRO A 90 -5.51 0.33 15.10
C PRO A 90 -4.11 0.94 15.20
N ASN A 91 -3.15 0.20 15.75
CA ASN A 91 -1.77 0.66 15.93
C ASN A 91 -1.06 0.85 14.57
N GLN A 92 -1.25 -0.08 13.63
CA GLN A 92 -0.68 0.02 12.28
C GLN A 92 -1.28 1.19 11.51
N TRP A 93 -2.60 1.37 11.59
CA TRP A 93 -3.29 2.50 10.99
C TRP A 93 -2.75 3.83 11.53
N LYS A 94 -2.68 3.96 12.85
CA LYS A 94 -2.18 5.17 13.51
C LYS A 94 -0.73 5.50 13.12
N ALA A 95 0.16 4.51 13.12
CA ALA A 95 1.55 4.69 12.69
C ALA A 95 1.65 5.19 11.24
N MET A 96 0.81 4.64 10.35
CA MET A 96 0.77 5.06 8.95
C MET A 96 0.23 6.49 8.79
N VAL A 97 -0.82 6.86 9.52
CA VAL A 97 -1.38 8.22 9.49
C VAL A 97 -0.35 9.22 10.03
N HIS A 98 0.31 8.93 11.16
CA HIS A 98 1.42 9.75 11.67
C HIS A 98 2.50 9.99 10.59
N TYR A 99 2.89 8.94 9.85
CA TYR A 99 3.87 9.06 8.77
C TYR A 99 3.41 10.01 7.67
N TRP A 100 2.12 10.03 7.29
CA TRP A 100 1.60 10.96 6.27
C TRP A 100 1.71 12.43 6.65
N PHE A 101 1.71 12.75 7.95
CA PHE A 101 1.89 14.11 8.45
C PHE A 101 3.36 14.46 8.74
N SER A 102 4.28 13.49 8.69
CA SER A 102 5.71 13.70 8.91
C SER A 102 6.36 14.54 7.80
N GLU A 103 7.38 15.33 8.16
CA GLU A 103 8.19 16.12 7.21
C GLU A 103 8.82 15.24 6.12
N LYS A 104 9.27 14.03 6.48
CA LYS A 104 9.82 13.06 5.53
C LYS A 104 8.85 12.80 4.37
N SER A 105 7.56 12.61 4.64
CA SER A 105 6.56 12.40 3.59
C SER A 105 6.30 13.66 2.74
N LYS A 106 6.42 14.85 3.33
CA LYS A 106 6.28 16.14 2.63
C LYS A 106 7.46 16.37 1.69
N HIS A 107 8.68 16.00 2.07
CA HIS A 107 9.87 16.08 1.21
C HIS A 107 9.74 15.18 -0.04
N PHE A 108 9.30 13.93 0.12
CA PHE A 108 9.03 13.05 -1.02
C PHE A 108 7.93 13.61 -1.94
N SER A 109 6.95 14.31 -1.39
CA SER A 109 5.89 14.95 -2.19
C SER A 109 6.42 16.17 -2.97
N LYS A 110 7.35 16.96 -2.39
CA LYS A 110 7.94 18.17 -3.01
C LYS A 110 9.00 17.87 -4.08
N GLY A 111 9.69 16.73 -4.01
CA GLY A 111 10.74 16.32 -4.96
C GLY A 111 10.23 15.74 -6.29
N VAL A 112 8.94 15.44 -6.40
CA VAL A 112 8.32 14.73 -7.55
C VAL A 112 7.58 15.70 -8.48
N LYS A 113 8.07 16.95 -8.64
CA LYS A 113 7.47 17.91 -9.58
C LYS A 113 7.56 17.48 -11.06
N ARG A 114 8.40 16.50 -11.40
CA ARG A 114 8.50 15.93 -12.77
C ARG A 114 7.50 14.80 -13.08
N HIS A 115 6.88 14.19 -12.07
CA HIS A 115 5.94 13.06 -12.26
C HIS A 115 4.48 13.43 -11.99
N GLU A 116 4.24 14.56 -11.31
CA GLU A 116 2.90 15.08 -11.02
C GLU A 116 2.05 15.31 -12.28
N HIS A 117 2.68 15.80 -13.37
CA HIS A 117 2.00 16.00 -14.66
C HIS A 117 1.59 14.69 -15.35
N THR A 118 2.44 13.65 -15.32
CA THR A 118 2.13 12.34 -15.91
C THR A 118 1.07 11.61 -15.09
N ILE A 119 1.10 11.73 -13.76
CA ILE A 119 0.11 11.14 -12.84
C ILE A 119 -1.25 11.84 -12.98
N ARG A 120 -1.29 13.19 -13.01
CA ARG A 120 -2.53 13.94 -13.28
C ARG A 120 -3.09 13.69 -14.69
N ARG A 121 -2.23 13.50 -15.69
CA ARG A 121 -2.62 13.20 -17.07
C ARG A 121 -3.17 11.78 -17.19
N HIS A 122 -2.58 10.79 -16.51
CA HIS A 122 -3.19 9.45 -16.40
C HIS A 122 -4.50 9.49 -15.63
N ILE A 123 -4.61 10.23 -14.52
CA ILE A 123 -5.88 10.42 -13.79
C ILE A 123 -6.96 11.00 -14.71
N ARG A 124 -6.64 12.01 -15.53
CA ARG A 124 -7.60 12.65 -16.45
C ARG A 124 -7.93 11.78 -17.68
N ILE A 125 -6.98 11.03 -18.23
CA ILE A 125 -7.19 10.11 -19.37
C ILE A 125 -7.98 8.87 -18.95
N TRP A 126 -7.78 8.37 -17.73
CA TRP A 126 -8.50 7.22 -17.20
C TRP A 126 -9.96 7.58 -16.85
N ILE A 127 -10.21 8.79 -16.32
CA ILE A 127 -11.57 9.31 -16.10
C ILE A 127 -12.34 9.52 -17.43
N LYS A 128 -11.66 9.93 -18.51
CA LYS A 128 -12.30 10.12 -19.83
C LYS A 128 -12.50 8.84 -20.65
N LYS A 129 -11.88 7.72 -20.27
CA LYS A 129 -12.05 6.41 -20.93
C LYS A 129 -13.11 5.51 -20.26
N LEU A 130 -13.75 6.01 -19.20
CA LEU A 130 -14.79 5.31 -18.43
C LEU A 130 -16.18 5.98 -18.59
N CYS A 131 -16.34 6.86 -19.59
CA CYS A 131 -17.63 7.24 -20.17
C CYS A 131 -17.62 6.86 -21.65
#